data_AF-A0ABD1VS43-F1
#
_entry.id   AF-A0ABD1VS43-F1
#
_cell.length_a   1.000
_cell.length_b   1.000
_cell.length_c   1.000
_cell.angle_alpha   90.00
_cell.angle_beta   90.00
_cell.angle_gamma   90.00
#
_symmetry.space_group_name_H-M   'P 1'
#
loop_
_entity.id
_entity.type
_entity.pdbx_description
1 polymer ?
#
loop_
_entity_poly.entity_id
_entity_poly.type
_entity_poly.pdbx_seq_one_letter_code
_entity_poly.pdbx_strand_id
1 'polypeptide(L)'
;MCVYLVTIGMLVSLLLGLNMSWTAITAALALVVLDFKDARPCLEKVSYSLLIFFCGMFITVDGFNKTGIPSTLWDFMEPYSKIDHIGGMAVLAAVIIVLSNLASNVPTVLLLGARVAASAAAISPASEKKAWLVLAWVSTVAGNLSLLGSAANLIVCEQARRAQYGYNLSFWSHLKFGVPSTIIVTAIGLTLIRE
;
A
#
# COMPACT_ATOMS: atom_id res chain seq x y z
N MET A 1 -16.29 24.60 15.41
CA MET A 1 -17.46 24.23 14.59
C MET A 1 -17.10 24.13 13.11
N CYS A 2 -16.51 25.16 12.50
CA CYS A 2 -16.12 25.17 11.08
C CYS A 2 -15.18 24.03 10.68
N VAL A 3 -14.20 23.68 11.52
CA VAL A 3 -13.28 22.57 11.26
C VAL A 3 -14.04 21.24 11.09
N TYR A 4 -14.95 20.93 12.01
CA TYR A 4 -15.74 19.70 11.92
C TYR A 4 -16.64 19.67 10.69
N LEU A 5 -17.25 20.80 10.31
CA LEU A 5 -18.07 20.88 9.10
C LEU A 5 -17.26 20.62 7.83
N VAL A 6 -16.07 21.24 7.71
CA VAL A 6 -15.20 21.02 6.54
C VAL A 6 -14.68 19.59 6.50
N THR A 7 -14.29 19.02 7.64
CA THR A 7 -13.81 17.62 7.70
C THR A 7 -14.92 16.62 7.37
N ILE A 8 -16.15 16.84 7.86
CA ILE A 8 -17.31 16.00 7.51
C ILE A 8 -17.65 16.17 6.03
N GLY A 9 -17.65 17.39 5.50
CA GLY A 9 -17.87 17.65 4.08
C GLY A 9 -16.82 16.97 3.18
N MET A 10 -15.56 16.98 3.59
CA MET A 10 -14.47 16.24 2.95
C MET A 10 -14.74 14.73 2.98
N LEU A 11 -15.13 14.18 4.13
CA LEU A 11 -15.45 12.76 4.27
C LEU A 11 -16.62 12.34 3.37
N VAL A 12 -17.71 13.10 3.37
CA VAL A 12 -18.88 12.85 2.50
C VAL A 12 -18.47 12.90 1.04
N SER A 13 -17.67 13.89 0.65
CA SER A 13 -17.14 14.03 -0.71
C SER A 13 -16.32 12.81 -1.14
N LEU A 14 -15.47 12.29 -0.26
CA LEU A 14 -14.71 11.06 -0.50
C LEU A 14 -15.62 9.82 -0.64
N LEU A 15 -16.66 9.71 0.20
CA LEU A 15 -17.63 8.61 0.14
C LEU A 15 -18.50 8.65 -1.11
N LEU A 16 -18.75 9.84 -1.66
CA LEU A 16 -19.43 10.05 -2.95
C LEU A 16 -18.53 9.73 -4.16
N GLY A 17 -17.28 9.34 -3.94
CA GLY A 17 -16.35 8.98 -5.01
C GLY A 17 -15.72 10.18 -5.73
N LEU A 18 -15.78 11.38 -5.14
CA LEU A 18 -15.05 12.53 -5.67
C LEU A 18 -13.54 12.29 -5.59
N ASN A 19 -12.79 12.92 -6.49
CA ASN A 19 -11.35 12.75 -6.55
C ASN A 19 -10.69 13.11 -5.21
N MET A 20 -9.91 12.16 -4.66
CA MET A 20 -9.33 12.29 -3.32
C MET A 20 -8.42 13.51 -3.18
N SER A 21 -7.59 13.78 -4.20
CA SER A 21 -6.63 14.88 -4.20
C SER A 21 -7.33 16.24 -4.20
N TRP A 22 -8.30 16.43 -5.11
CA TRP A 22 -9.08 17.68 -5.17
C TRP A 22 -9.89 17.92 -3.90
N THR A 23 -10.47 16.86 -3.36
CA THR A 23 -11.27 16.93 -2.13
C THR A 23 -10.42 17.34 -0.92
N ALA A 24 -9.24 16.74 -0.75
CA ALA A 24 -8.31 17.08 0.32
C ALA A 24 -7.75 18.51 0.20
N ILE A 25 -7.37 18.94 -1.00
CA ILE A 25 -6.87 20.30 -1.25
C ILE A 25 -7.96 21.34 -0.97
N THR A 26 -9.18 21.08 -1.44
CA THR A 26 -10.32 21.99 -1.22
C THR A 26 -10.64 22.13 0.26
N ALA A 27 -10.64 21.01 1.01
CA ALA A 27 -10.84 21.03 2.45
C ALA A 27 -9.73 21.80 3.17
N ALA A 28 -8.47 21.59 2.80
CA ALA A 28 -7.34 22.32 3.37
C ALA A 28 -7.44 23.84 3.10
N LEU A 29 -7.75 24.23 1.87
CA LEU A 29 -7.94 25.64 1.49
C LEU A 29 -9.12 26.27 2.24
N ALA A 30 -10.26 25.57 2.32
CA ALA A 30 -11.42 26.05 3.06
C ALA A 30 -11.10 26.27 4.54
N LEU A 31 -10.34 25.37 5.18
CA LEU A 31 -9.88 25.54 6.56
C LEU A 31 -8.98 26.76 6.73
N VAL A 32 -8.02 26.98 5.82
CA VAL A 32 -7.12 28.14 5.88
C VAL A 32 -7.89 29.45 5.73
N VAL A 33 -8.83 29.52 4.78
CA VAL A 33 -9.66 30.71 4.55
C VAL A 33 -10.60 30.99 5.73
N LEU A 34 -11.25 29.96 6.27
CA LEU A 34 -12.22 30.12 7.36
C LEU A 34 -11.57 30.45 8.71
N ASP A 35 -10.37 29.92 8.97
CA ASP A 35 -9.66 30.15 10.25
C ASP A 35 -8.83 31.45 10.20
N PHE A 36 -8.71 32.11 9.04
CA PHE A 36 -7.88 33.33 8.81
C PHE A 36 -6.46 33.24 9.38
N LYS A 37 -5.92 32.01 9.50
CA LYS A 37 -4.59 31.77 10.07
C LYS A 37 -3.54 31.66 8.98
N ASP A 38 -2.31 32.04 9.34
CA ASP A 38 -1.16 31.78 8.50
C ASP A 38 -1.07 30.28 8.18
N ALA A 39 -0.95 29.93 6.90
CA ALA A 39 -0.83 28.55 6.46
C ALA A 39 0.55 27.96 6.78
N ARG A 40 1.56 28.79 7.06
CA ARG A 40 2.94 28.36 7.32
C ARG A 40 3.07 27.23 8.35
N PRO A 41 2.48 27.32 9.56
CA PRO A 41 2.60 26.25 10.56
C PRO A 41 1.93 24.93 10.14
N CYS A 42 0.95 24.98 9.23
CA CYS A 42 0.32 23.79 8.65
C CYS A 42 1.21 23.18 7.56
N LEU A 43 1.79 24.02 6.70
CA LEU A 43 2.68 23.59 5.62
C LEU A 43 4.01 23.02 6.13
N GLU A 44 4.51 23.50 7.27
CA GLU A 44 5.72 22.97 7.93
C GLU A 44 5.54 21.55 8.46
N LYS A 45 4.30 21.14 8.76
CA LYS A 45 3.98 19.76 9.19
C LYS A 45 4.03 18.76 8.04
N VAL A 46 4.06 19.22 6.80
CA VAL A 46 4.15 18.35 5.62
C VAL A 46 5.55 17.75 5.53
N SER A 47 5.63 16.43 5.41
CA SER A 47 6.89 15.72 5.20
C SER A 47 7.30 15.75 3.72
N TYR A 48 7.90 16.86 3.26
CA TYR A 48 8.33 17.02 1.86
C TYR A 48 9.29 15.92 1.39
N SER A 49 10.21 15.47 2.24
CA SER A 49 11.12 14.35 1.94
C SER A 49 10.36 13.08 1.58
N LEU A 50 9.25 12.81 2.26
CA LEU A 50 8.43 11.63 2.02
C LEU A 50 7.62 11.76 0.72
N LEU A 51 7.12 12.96 0.40
CA LEU A 51 6.46 13.24 -0.88
C LEU A 51 7.41 12.98 -2.06
N ILE A 52 8.62 13.52 -2.00
CA ILE A 52 9.66 13.32 -3.02
C ILE A 52 10.02 11.83 -3.15
N PHE A 53 10.14 11.13 -2.01
CA PHE A 53 10.39 9.69 -1.99
C PHE A 53 9.29 8.91 -2.73
N PHE A 54 8.00 9.19 -2.48
CA PHE A 54 6.92 8.51 -3.21
C PHE A 54 6.91 8.84 -4.68
N CYS A 55 7.15 10.10 -5.08
CA CYS A 55 7.29 10.45 -6.48
C CYS A 55 8.40 9.62 -7.15
N GLY A 56 9.58 9.55 -6.53
CA GLY A 56 10.71 8.75 -7.02
C GLY A 56 10.38 7.25 -7.10
N MET A 57 9.72 6.71 -6.09
CA MET A 57 9.29 5.31 -6.05
C MET A 57 8.31 4.99 -7.18
N PHE A 58 7.26 5.79 -7.39
CA PHE A 58 6.29 5.56 -8.46
C PHE A 58 6.92 5.67 -9.85
N ILE A 59 7.80 6.66 -10.07
CA ILE A 59 8.54 6.78 -11.34
C ILE A 59 9.45 5.57 -11.56
N THR A 60 10.14 5.11 -10.51
CA THR A 60 11.03 3.94 -10.59
C THR A 60 10.24 2.66 -10.87
N VAL A 61 9.09 2.48 -10.23
CA VAL A 61 8.23 1.31 -10.46
C VAL A 61 7.62 1.32 -11.86
N ASP A 62 7.14 2.47 -12.35
CA ASP A 62 6.66 2.59 -13.72
C ASP A 62 7.78 2.32 -14.75
N GLY A 63 8.97 2.86 -14.51
CA GLY A 63 10.17 2.57 -15.31
C GLY A 63 10.52 1.08 -15.30
N PHE A 64 10.49 0.44 -14.13
CA PHE A 64 10.71 -0.99 -13.97
C PHE A 64 9.63 -1.81 -14.70
N ASN A 65 8.37 -1.41 -14.66
CA ASN A 65 7.28 -2.06 -15.39
C ASN A 65 7.54 -2.05 -16.91
N LYS A 66 8.03 -0.93 -17.44
CA LYS A 66 8.36 -0.76 -18.87
C LYS A 66 9.54 -1.62 -19.34
N THR A 67 10.39 -2.12 -18.44
CA THR A 67 11.49 -3.01 -18.82
C THR A 67 11.03 -4.39 -19.30
N GLY A 68 9.78 -4.77 -19.00
CA GLY A 68 9.27 -6.11 -19.30
C GLY A 68 9.76 -7.20 -18.34
N ILE A 69 10.72 -6.92 -17.45
CA ILE A 69 11.21 -7.88 -16.44
C ILE A 69 10.06 -8.41 -15.57
N PRO A 70 9.11 -7.57 -15.07
CA PRO A 70 7.98 -8.08 -14.30
C PRO A 70 7.08 -9.04 -15.08
N SER A 71 6.92 -8.85 -16.41
CA SER A 71 6.22 -9.80 -17.29
C SER A 71 6.91 -11.14 -17.32
N THR A 72 8.19 -11.13 -17.66
CA THR A 72 8.95 -12.39 -17.78
C THR A 72 8.97 -13.15 -16.46
N LEU A 73 9.09 -12.45 -15.33
CA LEU A 73 9.03 -13.07 -14.01
C LEU A 73 7.64 -13.66 -13.72
N TRP A 74 6.58 -12.93 -14.08
CA TRP A 74 5.20 -13.42 -13.92
C TRP A 74 4.95 -14.66 -14.78
N ASP A 75 5.30 -14.63 -16.07
CA ASP A 75 5.08 -15.74 -17.00
C ASP A 75 5.80 -17.02 -16.54
N PHE A 76 6.97 -16.85 -15.91
CA PHE A 76 7.72 -17.96 -15.31
C PHE A 76 7.09 -18.49 -14.01
N MET A 77 6.51 -17.61 -13.19
CA MET A 77 5.90 -17.97 -11.89
C MET A 77 4.44 -18.43 -12.01
N GLU A 78 3.71 -17.99 -13.04
CA GLU A 78 2.30 -18.26 -13.26
C GLU A 78 1.91 -19.74 -13.18
N PRO A 79 2.66 -20.70 -13.78
CA PRO A 79 2.33 -22.12 -13.69
C PRO A 79 2.32 -22.64 -12.24
N TYR A 80 3.13 -22.03 -11.37
CA TYR A 80 3.32 -22.42 -9.97
C TYR A 80 2.47 -21.60 -9.00
N SER A 81 1.86 -20.50 -9.43
CA SER A 81 1.13 -19.56 -8.57
C SER A 81 -0.40 -19.61 -8.73
N LYS A 82 -0.90 -20.66 -9.41
CA LYS A 82 -2.33 -20.88 -9.62
C LYS A 82 -3.10 -21.05 -8.29
N ILE A 83 -4.29 -20.47 -8.24
CA ILE A 83 -5.13 -20.39 -7.02
C ILE A 83 -5.97 -21.68 -6.79
N ASP A 84 -5.90 -22.62 -7.73
CA ASP A 84 -6.59 -23.92 -7.70
C ASP A 84 -6.11 -24.83 -6.56
N HIS A 85 -4.87 -24.69 -6.12
CA HIS A 85 -4.31 -25.49 -5.04
C HIS A 85 -3.60 -24.64 -3.97
N ILE A 86 -3.44 -25.22 -2.78
CA ILE A 86 -2.85 -24.53 -1.61
C ILE A 86 -1.40 -24.11 -1.88
N GLY A 87 -0.64 -24.96 -2.58
CA GLY A 87 0.74 -24.68 -2.97
C GLY A 87 0.86 -23.41 -3.81
N GLY A 88 0.02 -23.26 -4.84
CA GLY A 88 0.08 -22.08 -5.70
C GLY A 88 -0.37 -20.79 -5.04
N MET A 89 -1.36 -20.85 -4.13
CA MET A 89 -1.69 -19.69 -3.28
C MET A 89 -0.51 -19.27 -2.39
N ALA A 90 0.25 -20.23 -1.84
CA ALA A 90 1.42 -19.93 -1.02
C ALA A 90 2.57 -19.30 -1.85
N VAL A 91 2.80 -19.81 -3.07
CA VAL A 91 3.77 -19.23 -4.01
C VAL A 91 3.37 -17.82 -4.41
N LEU A 92 2.10 -17.61 -4.77
CA LEU A 92 1.56 -16.29 -5.09
C LEU A 92 1.76 -15.31 -3.92
N ALA A 93 1.44 -15.75 -2.70
CA ALA A 93 1.63 -14.93 -1.51
C ALA A 93 3.10 -14.56 -1.29
N ALA A 94 4.02 -15.51 -1.48
CA ALA A 94 5.45 -15.23 -1.37
C ALA A 94 5.93 -14.20 -2.40
N VAL A 95 5.50 -14.31 -3.66
CA VAL A 95 5.80 -13.34 -4.72
C VAL A 95 5.29 -11.95 -4.36
N ILE A 96 4.04 -11.85 -3.90
CA ILE A 96 3.44 -10.57 -3.48
C ILE A 96 4.20 -9.98 -2.28
N ILE A 97 4.57 -10.80 -1.28
CA ILE A 97 5.33 -10.33 -0.12
C ILE A 97 6.68 -9.73 -0.53
N VAL A 98 7.42 -10.42 -1.40
CA VAL A 98 8.70 -9.94 -1.90
C VAL A 98 8.51 -8.64 -2.69
N LEU A 99 7.58 -8.62 -3.64
CA LEU A 99 7.38 -7.46 -4.49
C LEU A 99 6.86 -6.23 -3.71
N SER A 100 5.92 -6.42 -2.78
CA SER A 100 5.45 -5.35 -1.89
C SER A 100 6.54 -4.76 -1.02
N ASN A 101 7.56 -5.53 -0.63
CA ASN A 101 8.67 -4.98 0.16
C ASN A 101 9.73 -4.26 -0.69
N LEU A 102 9.79 -4.52 -2.00
CA LEU A 102 10.68 -3.84 -2.93
C LEU A 102 10.05 -2.58 -3.54
N ALA A 103 8.77 -2.67 -3.93
CA ALA A 103 8.05 -1.65 -4.69
C ALA A 103 6.97 -0.93 -3.85
N SER A 104 6.71 -1.36 -2.61
CA SER A 104 5.55 -0.98 -1.80
C SER A 104 4.22 -1.62 -2.24
N ASN A 105 3.22 -1.56 -1.36
CA ASN A 105 1.92 -2.20 -1.51
C ASN A 105 1.17 -1.73 -2.76
N VAL A 106 1.00 -0.42 -2.92
CA VAL A 106 0.20 0.17 -4.02
C VAL A 106 0.82 -0.15 -5.38
N PRO A 107 2.13 0.09 -5.61
CA PRO A 107 2.73 -0.23 -6.90
C PRO A 107 2.71 -1.73 -7.22
N THR A 108 2.86 -2.59 -6.20
CA THR A 108 2.77 -4.06 -6.38
C THR A 108 1.41 -4.50 -6.90
N VAL A 109 0.32 -3.94 -6.36
CA VAL A 109 -1.03 -4.23 -6.85
C VAL A 109 -1.22 -3.73 -8.28
N LEU A 110 -0.67 -2.56 -8.64
CA LEU A 110 -0.72 -2.06 -10.01
C LEU A 110 0.07 -2.92 -10.99
N LEU A 111 1.20 -3.48 -10.57
CA LEU A 111 2.04 -4.36 -11.38
C LEU A 111 1.43 -5.75 -11.60
N LEU A 112 0.91 -6.37 -10.53
CA LEU A 112 0.47 -7.77 -10.54
C LEU A 112 -1.03 -7.94 -10.75
N GLY A 113 -1.85 -6.97 -10.36
CA GLY A 113 -3.30 -7.13 -10.22
C GLY A 113 -3.99 -7.65 -11.47
N ALA A 114 -3.75 -7.01 -12.61
CA ALA A 114 -4.37 -7.42 -13.87
C ALA A 114 -3.97 -8.85 -14.29
N ARG A 115 -2.72 -9.26 -14.05
CA ARG A 115 -2.22 -10.59 -14.46
C ARG A 115 -2.69 -11.70 -13.53
N VAL A 116 -2.64 -11.44 -12.22
CA VAL A 116 -3.17 -12.35 -11.19
C VAL A 116 -4.67 -12.58 -11.42
N ALA A 117 -5.42 -11.52 -11.68
CA ALA A 117 -6.85 -11.62 -11.98
C ALA A 117 -7.12 -12.38 -13.29
N ALA A 118 -6.39 -12.06 -14.37
CA ALA A 118 -6.57 -12.74 -15.66
C ALA A 118 -6.26 -14.25 -15.60
N SER A 119 -5.16 -14.61 -14.93
CA SER A 119 -4.78 -16.02 -14.72
C SER A 119 -5.83 -16.79 -13.92
N ALA A 120 -6.41 -16.16 -12.90
CA ALA A 120 -7.46 -16.76 -12.09
C ALA A 120 -8.82 -16.81 -12.79
N ALA A 121 -9.16 -15.80 -13.59
CA ALA A 121 -10.39 -15.75 -14.39
C ALA A 121 -10.44 -16.88 -15.43
N ALA A 122 -9.28 -17.32 -15.94
CA ALA A 122 -9.17 -18.49 -16.82
C ALA A 122 -9.59 -19.81 -16.15
N ILE A 123 -9.59 -19.86 -14.81
CA ILE A 123 -10.06 -21.01 -14.03
C ILE A 123 -11.56 -20.88 -13.77
N SER A 124 -11.98 -19.78 -13.13
CA SER A 124 -13.39 -19.47 -12.90
C SER A 124 -13.60 -18.01 -12.45
N PRO A 125 -14.81 -17.44 -12.58
CA PRO A 125 -15.13 -16.12 -12.03
C PRO A 125 -14.97 -16.04 -10.50
N ALA A 126 -15.20 -17.15 -9.79
CA ALA A 126 -14.98 -17.23 -8.34
C ALA A 126 -13.48 -17.16 -8.00
N SER A 127 -12.64 -17.80 -8.80
CA SER A 127 -11.18 -17.76 -8.68
C SER A 127 -10.63 -16.36 -8.89
N GLU A 128 -11.16 -15.59 -9.84
CA GLU A 128 -10.79 -14.17 -10.04
C GLU A 128 -11.04 -13.33 -8.77
N LYS A 129 -12.25 -13.43 -8.21
CA LYS A 129 -12.59 -12.73 -6.96
C LYS A 129 -11.64 -13.13 -5.82
N LYS A 130 -11.35 -14.43 -5.71
CA LYS A 130 -10.40 -14.97 -4.74
C LYS A 130 -8.99 -14.43 -4.94
N ALA A 131 -8.55 -14.28 -6.20
CA ALA A 131 -7.26 -13.70 -6.55
C ALA A 131 -7.13 -12.25 -6.08
N TRP A 132 -8.17 -11.45 -6.29
CA TRP A 132 -8.23 -10.08 -5.78
C TRP A 132 -8.19 -10.02 -4.25
N LEU A 133 -8.91 -10.93 -3.57
CA LEU A 133 -8.89 -11.00 -2.10
C LEU A 133 -7.51 -11.40 -1.56
N VAL A 134 -6.88 -12.42 -2.15
CA VAL A 134 -5.51 -12.83 -1.80
C VAL A 134 -4.53 -11.70 -2.06
N LEU A 135 -4.60 -11.06 -3.23
CA LEU A 135 -3.74 -9.93 -3.57
C LEU A 135 -3.90 -8.79 -2.58
N ALA A 136 -5.14 -8.35 -2.31
CA ALA A 136 -5.42 -7.25 -1.40
C ALA A 136 -4.98 -7.56 0.04
N TRP A 137 -5.21 -8.79 0.52
CA TRP A 137 -4.79 -9.19 1.86
C TRP A 137 -3.27 -9.26 1.97
N VAL A 138 -2.63 -10.04 1.10
CA VAL A 138 -1.20 -10.30 1.17
C VAL A 138 -0.41 -9.02 0.89
N SER A 139 -0.81 -8.21 -0.09
CA SER A 139 -0.10 -6.95 -0.37
C SER A 139 -0.18 -5.99 0.81
N THR A 140 -1.30 -5.95 1.53
CA THR A 140 -1.48 -5.09 2.70
C THR A 140 -0.63 -5.58 3.87
N VAL A 141 -0.67 -6.88 4.17
CA VAL A 141 0.07 -7.49 5.28
C VAL A 141 1.57 -7.50 5.03
N ALA A 142 2.01 -7.68 3.77
CA ALA A 142 3.42 -7.64 3.37
C ALA A 142 4.12 -6.33 3.76
N GLY A 143 3.37 -5.22 3.80
CA GLY A 143 3.88 -3.92 4.21
C GLY A 143 4.37 -3.87 5.66
N ASN A 144 3.99 -4.84 6.51
CA ASN A 144 4.47 -4.95 7.89
C ASN A 144 5.86 -5.59 7.98
N LEU A 145 6.34 -6.28 6.93
CA LEU A 145 7.57 -7.07 6.99
C LEU A 145 8.80 -6.18 7.17
N SER A 146 8.85 -5.07 6.43
CA SER A 146 9.96 -4.12 6.46
C SER A 146 9.47 -2.69 6.59
N LEU A 147 10.37 -1.83 7.08
CA LEU A 147 10.10 -0.40 7.22
C LEU A 147 9.77 0.27 5.87
N LEU A 148 10.32 -0.25 4.76
CA LEU A 148 10.12 0.27 3.39
C LEU A 148 8.87 -0.32 2.72
N GLY A 149 8.31 -1.41 3.24
CA GLY A 149 7.18 -2.10 2.62
C GLY A 149 5.91 -1.26 2.59
N SER A 150 5.70 -0.37 3.57
CA SER A 150 4.52 0.47 3.65
C SER A 150 4.85 1.95 3.82
N ALA A 151 4.10 2.77 3.10
CA ALA A 151 4.08 4.22 3.28
C ALA A 151 3.81 4.63 4.73
N ALA A 152 2.91 3.92 5.42
CA ALA A 152 2.56 4.22 6.81
C ALA A 152 3.76 4.06 7.76
N ASN A 153 4.60 3.05 7.54
CA ASN A 153 5.79 2.81 8.36
C ASN A 153 6.78 3.98 8.23
N LEU A 154 6.97 4.49 7.01
CA LEU A 154 7.84 5.65 6.75
C LEU A 154 7.28 6.94 7.34
N ILE A 155 5.96 7.15 7.28
CA ILE A 155 5.30 8.27 7.95
C ILE A 155 5.58 8.20 9.46
N VAL A 156 5.31 7.06 10.09
CA VAL A 156 5.50 6.88 11.54
C VAL A 156 6.98 7.03 11.91
N CYS A 157 7.90 6.46 11.13
CA CYS A 157 9.34 6.59 11.36
C CYS A 157 9.80 8.05 11.27
N GLU A 158 9.33 8.80 10.27
CA GLU A 158 9.67 10.21 10.10
C GLU A 158 9.08 11.08 11.22
N GLN A 159 7.85 10.80 11.65
CA GLN A 159 7.23 11.50 12.78
C GLN A 159 7.92 11.17 14.11
N ALA A 160 8.26 9.91 14.35
CA ALA A 160 8.99 9.47 15.55
C ALA A 160 10.39 10.13 15.64
N ARG A 161 11.05 10.34 14.49
CA ARG A 161 12.34 11.05 14.42
C ARG A 161 12.21 12.55 14.74
N ARG A 162 11.09 13.19 14.38
CA ARG A 162 10.83 14.62 14.63
C ARG A 162 10.26 14.92 16.03
N ALA A 163 9.84 13.92 16.78
CA ALA A 163 9.25 14.09 18.11
C ALA A 163 10.29 14.61 19.14
N GLN A 164 9.82 15.31 20.19
CA GLN A 164 10.67 15.88 21.25
C GLN A 164 11.58 14.86 21.96
N TYR A 165 11.14 13.61 22.11
CA TYR A 165 11.90 12.49 22.68
C TYR A 165 12.36 11.50 21.60
N GLY A 166 12.70 12.02 20.42
CA GLY A 166 12.79 11.27 19.16
C GLY A 166 13.39 9.88 19.27
N TYR A 167 12.69 8.90 18.71
CA TYR A 167 13.14 7.52 18.65
C TYR A 167 13.55 7.17 17.22
N ASN A 168 14.81 6.77 17.03
CA ASN A 168 15.29 6.36 15.73
C ASN A 168 14.95 4.88 15.51
N LEU A 169 13.86 4.64 14.78
CA LEU A 169 13.39 3.30 14.49
C LEU A 169 14.29 2.66 13.43
N SER A 170 15.18 1.77 13.86
CA SER A 170 16.10 1.10 12.94
C SER A 170 15.38 0.04 12.10
N PHE A 171 15.83 -0.13 10.86
CA PHE A 171 15.31 -1.16 9.94
C PHE A 171 15.29 -2.55 10.59
N TRP A 172 16.37 -2.92 11.27
CA TRP A 172 16.49 -4.20 11.96
C TRP A 172 15.55 -4.35 13.16
N SER A 173 15.30 -3.27 13.90
CA SER A 173 14.34 -3.31 15.02
C SER A 173 12.93 -3.58 14.49
N HIS A 174 12.54 -2.90 13.41
CA HIS A 174 11.24 -3.13 12.77
C HIS A 174 11.13 -4.56 12.22
N LEU A 175 12.16 -5.05 11.52
CA LEU A 175 12.14 -6.35 10.86
C LEU A 175 12.00 -7.53 11.83
N LYS A 176 12.54 -7.41 13.05
CA LYS A 176 12.38 -8.43 14.12
C LYS A 176 10.91 -8.65 14.51
N PHE A 177 10.08 -7.60 14.48
CA PHE A 177 8.64 -7.71 14.72
C PHE A 177 7.84 -7.90 13.42
N GLY A 178 8.33 -7.33 12.31
CA GLY A 178 7.68 -7.36 11.01
C GLY A 178 7.63 -8.74 10.38
N VAL A 179 8.73 -9.50 10.43
CA VAL A 179 8.79 -10.86 9.87
C VAL A 179 7.78 -11.82 10.53
N PRO A 180 7.78 -12.03 11.86
CA PRO A 180 6.85 -12.97 12.48
C PRO A 180 5.39 -12.53 12.31
N SER A 181 5.10 -11.23 12.44
CA SER A 181 3.74 -10.72 12.24
C SER A 181 3.23 -10.93 10.82
N THR A 182 4.06 -10.64 9.80
CA THR A 182 3.69 -10.83 8.40
C THR A 182 3.39 -12.30 8.10
N ILE A 183 4.24 -13.22 8.56
CA ILE A 183 4.06 -14.66 8.32
C ILE A 183 2.77 -15.17 8.96
N ILE A 184 2.56 -14.84 10.25
CA ILE A 184 1.39 -15.31 11.01
C ILE A 184 0.09 -14.78 10.40
N VAL A 185 0.01 -13.47 10.14
CA VAL A 185 -1.22 -12.83 9.63
C VAL A 185 -1.49 -13.25 8.18
N THR A 186 -0.44 -13.45 7.37
CA THR A 186 -0.60 -14.00 6.02
C THR A 186 -1.14 -15.42 6.07
N ALA A 187 -0.58 -16.29 6.91
CA ALA A 187 -1.04 -17.67 7.05
C ALA A 187 -2.51 -17.72 7.49
N ILE A 188 -2.90 -16.95 8.51
CA ILE A 188 -4.29 -16.87 8.98
C ILE A 188 -5.21 -16.37 7.86
N GLY A 189 -4.85 -15.29 7.17
CA GLY A 189 -5.69 -14.74 6.10
C GLY A 189 -5.87 -15.70 4.93
N LEU A 190 -4.82 -16.41 4.51
CA LEU A 190 -4.94 -17.42 3.46
C LEU A 190 -5.87 -18.58 3.84
N THR A 191 -5.96 -18.93 5.13
CA THR A 191 -6.95 -19.91 5.60
C THR A 191 -8.38 -19.37 5.61
N LEU A 192 -8.57 -18.07 5.84
CA LEU A 192 -9.88 -17.41 5.84
C LEU A 192 -10.40 -17.14 4.43
N ILE A 193 -9.52 -16.97 3.44
CA ILE A 193 -9.87 -16.75 2.03
C ILE A 193 -10.20 -18.08 1.31
N ARG A 194 -10.49 -19.14 2.06
CA ARG A 194 -11.24 -20.30 1.56
C ARG A 194 -12.72 -19.94 1.64
N GLU A 195 -13.30 -19.54 0.51
CA GLU A 195 -14.69 -19.75 0.03
C GLU A 195 -14.94 -18.80 -1.15
#